data_AF-D1P8H1-F1
#
_entry.id   AF-D1P8H1-F1
#
_cell.length_a   1.000
_cell.length_b   1.000
_cell.length_c   1.000
_cell.angle_alpha   90.00
_cell.angle_beta   90.00
_cell.angle_gamma   90.00
#
_symmetry.space_group_name_H-M   'P 1'
#
loop_
_entity.id
_entity.type
_entity.pdbx_description
1 polymer ?
#
loop_
_entity_poly.entity_id
_entity_poly.type
_entity_poly.pdbx_seq_one_letter_code
_entity_poly.pdbx_strand_id
1 'polypeptide(L)'
;YTVKDKNGNVSNEATVTIVIDAAPVANKDSAAIKEGETVTLDVLANDTDLDGKDDIDPSTLTIITNGGKGTAEFVNGKLVYTAKPGEVGTDTITYTVKDKKRQCVQ
;
A
#
# COMPACT_ATOMS: atom_id res chain seq x y z
N TYR A 1 32.44 13.25 -7.41
CA TYR A 1 33.88 12.97 -7.30
C TYR A 1 34.57 13.26 -8.62
N THR A 2 35.86 13.61 -8.55
CA THR A 2 36.75 13.70 -9.71
C THR A 2 37.91 12.74 -9.52
N VAL A 3 38.55 12.34 -10.60
CA VAL A 3 39.73 11.48 -10.56
C VAL A 3 40.87 12.21 -11.23
N LYS A 4 42.08 12.09 -10.67
CA LYS A 4 43.30 12.69 -11.20
C LYS A 4 44.22 11.59 -11.72
N ASP A 5 44.72 11.74 -12.94
CA ASP A 5 45.70 10.81 -13.52
C ASP A 5 47.13 11.06 -12.98
N LYS A 6 48.09 10.22 -13.39
CA LYS A 6 49.49 10.35 -12.97
C LYS A 6 50.16 11.63 -13.50
N ASN A 7 49.60 12.25 -14.52
CA ASN A 7 50.08 13.47 -15.15
C ASN A 7 49.45 14.73 -14.53
N GLY A 8 48.51 14.56 -13.60
CA GLY A 8 47.85 15.64 -12.89
C GLY A 8 46.56 16.15 -13.55
N ASN A 9 46.14 15.57 -14.68
CA ASN A 9 44.89 15.94 -15.34
C ASN A 9 43.71 15.47 -14.49
N VAL A 10 42.72 16.33 -14.29
CA VAL A 10 41.54 16.05 -13.47
C VAL A 10 40.33 15.81 -14.38
N SER A 11 39.54 14.78 -14.10
CA SER A 11 38.29 14.51 -14.82
C SER A 11 37.25 15.61 -14.60
N ASN A 12 36.16 15.56 -15.37
CA ASN A 12 34.94 16.25 -14.98
C ASN A 12 34.38 15.70 -13.66
N GLU A 13 33.50 16.46 -13.03
CA GLU A 13 32.78 16.03 -11.84
C GLU A 13 31.75 14.95 -12.20
N ALA A 14 31.72 13.87 -11.41
CA ALA A 14 30.71 12.82 -11.45
C ALA A 14 29.91 12.80 -10.14
N THR A 15 28.61 12.52 -10.20
CA THR A 15 27.76 12.38 -9.01
C THR A 15 27.40 10.91 -8.78
N VAL A 16 27.23 10.53 -7.51
CA VAL A 16 26.64 9.25 -7.10
C VAL A 16 25.31 9.57 -6.43
N THR A 17 24.23 8.97 -6.92
CA THR A 17 22.91 9.07 -6.31
C THR A 17 22.56 7.74 -5.66
N ILE A 18 22.20 7.77 -4.38
CA ILE A 18 21.64 6.63 -3.66
C ILE A 18 20.17 6.97 -3.41
N VAL A 19 19.27 6.09 -3.84
CA VAL A 19 17.85 6.18 -3.50
C VAL A 19 17.60 5.25 -2.33
N ILE A 20 17.09 5.79 -1.22
CA ILE A 20 16.58 5.01 -0.10
C ILE A 20 15.09 4.91 -0.32
N ASP A 21 14.60 3.68 -0.39
CA ASP A 21 13.22 3.35 -0.66
C ASP A 21 12.54 2.83 0.60
N ALA A 22 11.22 2.97 0.68
CA ALA A 22 10.42 2.54 1.81
C ALA A 22 9.11 1.92 1.33
N ALA A 23 8.69 0.86 2.02
CA ALA A 23 7.40 0.23 1.75
C ALA A 23 6.22 1.21 1.88
N PRO A 24 5.10 0.94 1.17
CA PRO A 24 3.89 1.74 1.29
C PRO A 24 3.37 1.80 2.72
N VAL A 25 2.81 2.95 3.08
CA VAL A 25 2.11 3.18 4.35
C VAL A 25 0.62 3.09 4.11
N ALA A 26 0.01 2.04 4.64
CA ALA A 26 -1.44 1.86 4.66
C ALA A 26 -2.08 2.73 5.77
N ASN A 27 -3.02 3.59 5.39
CA ASN A 27 -3.76 4.47 6.29
C ASN A 27 -5.12 3.85 6.65
N LYS A 28 -5.67 4.23 7.82
CA LYS A 28 -6.91 3.63 8.31
C LYS A 28 -8.12 4.10 7.50
N ASP A 29 -8.94 3.15 7.07
CA ASP A 29 -10.26 3.38 6.50
C ASP A 29 -11.38 3.09 7.49
N SER A 30 -12.55 3.66 7.24
CA SER A 30 -13.77 3.37 8.01
C SER A 30 -15.01 3.52 7.14
N ALA A 31 -16.01 2.65 7.37
CA ALA A 31 -17.34 2.77 6.80
C ALA A 31 -18.38 2.29 7.83
N ALA A 32 -19.62 2.74 7.66
CA ALA A 32 -20.78 2.28 8.42
C ALA A 32 -21.86 1.78 7.46
N ILE A 33 -22.37 0.57 7.72
CA ILE A 33 -23.45 -0.07 6.96
C ILE A 33 -24.42 -0.76 7.90
N LYS A 34 -25.60 -1.11 7.40
CA LYS A 34 -26.50 -1.99 8.15
C LYS A 34 -26.06 -3.44 8.03
N GLU A 35 -26.52 -4.25 8.96
CA GLU A 35 -26.41 -5.71 8.85
C GLU A 35 -26.99 -6.21 7.51
N GLY A 36 -26.38 -7.23 6.92
CA GLY A 36 -26.81 -7.81 5.64
C GLY A 36 -26.54 -6.95 4.40
N GLU A 37 -26.02 -5.73 4.54
CA GLU A 37 -25.66 -4.87 3.41
C GLU A 37 -24.20 -5.08 2.96
N THR A 38 -23.90 -4.59 1.75
CA THR A 38 -22.56 -4.57 1.17
C THR A 38 -22.06 -3.14 1.03
N VAL A 39 -20.76 -2.92 1.26
CA VAL A 39 -20.05 -1.68 0.98
C VAL A 39 -18.80 -1.94 0.16
N THR A 40 -18.46 -0.97 -0.68
CA THR A 40 -17.22 -0.94 -1.43
C THR A 40 -16.37 0.23 -0.96
N LEU A 41 -15.12 -0.03 -0.58
CA LEU A 41 -14.15 0.97 -0.15
C LEU A 41 -12.96 1.03 -1.11
N ASP A 42 -12.48 2.24 -1.37
CA ASP A 42 -11.19 2.48 -2.00
C ASP A 42 -10.11 2.66 -0.93
N VAL A 43 -9.59 1.53 -0.44
CA VAL A 43 -8.61 1.53 0.66
C VAL A 43 -7.28 2.17 0.27
N LEU A 44 -6.99 2.27 -1.03
CA LEU A 44 -5.77 2.93 -1.51
C LEU A 44 -5.93 4.45 -1.66
N ALA A 45 -7.12 5.01 -1.35
CA ALA A 45 -7.40 6.43 -1.58
C ALA A 45 -6.50 7.34 -0.72
N ASN A 46 -6.23 6.93 0.52
CA ASN A 46 -5.43 7.63 1.51
C ASN A 46 -4.04 7.01 1.72
N ASP A 47 -3.74 5.85 1.14
CA ASP A 47 -2.42 5.21 1.22
C ASP A 47 -1.33 6.04 0.52
N THR A 48 -0.10 5.95 1.04
CA THR A 48 1.03 6.75 0.57
C THR A 48 2.29 5.91 0.41
N ASP A 49 3.15 6.32 -0.52
CA ASP A 49 4.48 5.76 -0.73
C ASP A 49 5.50 6.91 -0.89
N LEU A 50 6.75 6.69 -0.47
CA LEU A 50 7.81 7.69 -0.55
C LEU A 50 8.16 8.06 -2.00
N ASP A 51 8.09 7.09 -2.91
CA ASP A 51 8.31 7.27 -4.34
C ASP A 51 7.08 7.87 -5.06
N GLY A 52 6.02 8.13 -4.30
CA GLY A 52 4.78 8.71 -4.77
C GLY A 52 3.65 7.69 -4.85
N LYS A 53 2.41 8.16 -4.72
CA LYS A 53 1.21 7.31 -4.64
C LYS A 53 1.08 6.32 -5.80
N ASP A 54 1.54 6.70 -6.99
CA ASP A 54 1.48 5.84 -8.17
C ASP A 54 2.44 4.64 -8.11
N ASP A 55 3.36 4.59 -7.16
CA ASP A 55 4.26 3.43 -6.96
C ASP A 55 3.61 2.29 -6.19
N ILE A 56 2.49 2.54 -5.50
CA ILE A 56 1.66 1.49 -4.91
C ILE A 56 1.10 0.62 -6.04
N ASP A 57 1.27 -0.70 -5.96
CA ASP A 57 0.77 -1.67 -6.95
C ASP A 57 -0.55 -2.30 -6.45
N PRO A 58 -1.73 -1.87 -6.94
CA PRO A 58 -3.02 -2.38 -6.48
C PRO A 58 -3.23 -3.86 -6.76
N SER A 59 -2.47 -4.45 -7.70
CA SER A 59 -2.56 -5.89 -8.01
C SER A 59 -2.03 -6.78 -6.89
N THR A 60 -1.34 -6.20 -5.90
CA THR A 60 -0.75 -6.91 -4.76
C THR A 60 -1.61 -6.87 -3.50
N LEU A 61 -2.77 -6.21 -3.57
CA LEU A 61 -3.72 -6.14 -2.46
C LEU A 61 -4.09 -7.53 -1.97
N THR A 62 -3.82 -7.77 -0.68
CA THR A 62 -4.06 -9.06 -0.04
C THR A 62 -4.68 -8.84 1.33
N ILE A 63 -5.77 -9.56 1.62
CA ILE A 63 -6.35 -9.58 2.97
C ILE A 63 -5.50 -10.50 3.85
N ILE A 64 -5.02 -9.96 4.97
CA ILE A 64 -4.26 -10.71 5.97
C ILE A 64 -5.20 -11.33 7.00
N THR A 65 -6.13 -10.53 7.51
CA THR A 65 -7.13 -10.98 8.49
C THR A 65 -8.49 -10.47 8.05
N ASN A 66 -9.43 -11.39 7.88
CA ASN A 66 -10.83 -11.03 7.70
C ASN A 66 -11.49 -10.86 9.07
N GLY A 67 -12.51 -10.03 9.10
CA GLY A 67 -13.37 -9.88 10.25
C GLY A 67 -14.21 -11.13 10.54
N GLY A 68 -14.92 -11.12 11.66
CA GLY A 68 -15.82 -12.21 12.06
C GLY A 68 -17.26 -12.02 11.61
N LYS A 69 -17.67 -10.78 11.36
CA LYS A 69 -19.07 -10.33 11.21
C LYS A 69 -19.50 -10.17 9.77
N GLY A 70 -18.58 -10.34 8.83
CA GLY A 70 -18.85 -10.32 7.41
C GLY A 70 -17.81 -11.10 6.63
N THR A 71 -17.75 -10.80 5.34
CA THR A 71 -16.70 -11.27 4.44
C THR A 71 -16.19 -10.08 3.65
N ALA A 72 -14.89 -9.85 3.72
CA ALA A 72 -14.19 -8.94 2.82
C ALA A 72 -13.48 -9.70 1.69
N GLU A 73 -13.47 -9.11 0.51
CA GLU A 73 -12.67 -9.53 -0.66
C GLU A 73 -12.22 -8.30 -1.46
N PHE A 74 -11.19 -8.45 -2.28
CA PHE A 74 -10.78 -7.42 -3.23
C PHE A 74 -11.38 -7.69 -4.61
N VAL A 75 -12.15 -6.74 -5.14
CA VAL A 75 -12.74 -6.78 -6.48
C VAL A 75 -12.33 -5.52 -7.24
N ASN A 76 -11.65 -5.69 -8.37
CA ASN A 76 -11.16 -4.58 -9.20
C ASN A 76 -10.37 -3.51 -8.41
N GLY A 77 -9.52 -3.96 -7.48
CA GLY A 77 -8.67 -3.08 -6.67
C GLY A 77 -9.40 -2.33 -5.55
N LYS A 78 -10.66 -2.66 -5.26
CA LYS A 78 -11.44 -2.10 -4.16
C LYS A 78 -11.84 -3.18 -3.17
N LEU A 79 -11.89 -2.83 -1.89
CA LEU A 79 -12.35 -3.73 -0.84
C LEU A 79 -13.88 -3.78 -0.89
N VAL A 80 -14.44 -4.96 -1.14
CA VAL A 80 -15.88 -5.22 -1.04
C VAL A 80 -16.10 -5.97 0.26
N TYR A 81 -16.90 -5.40 1.16
CA TYR A 81 -17.27 -6.01 2.43
C TYR A 81 -18.78 -6.23 2.48
N THR A 82 -19.19 -7.46 2.80
CA THR A 82 -20.60 -7.83 2.99
C THR A 82 -20.82 -8.25 4.44
N ALA A 83 -21.65 -7.52 5.16
CA ALA A 83 -22.03 -7.86 6.52
C ALA A 83 -22.96 -9.09 6.54
N LYS A 84 -22.79 -9.98 7.52
CA LYS A 84 -23.76 -11.07 7.74
C LYS A 84 -25.05 -10.48 8.33
N PRO A 85 -26.24 -10.88 7.86
CA PRO A 85 -27.49 -10.54 8.54
C PRO A 85 -27.48 -11.04 9.99
N GLY A 86 -27.97 -10.23 10.92
CA GLY A 86 -27.99 -10.52 12.37
C GLY A 86 -26.73 -10.10 13.11
N GLU A 87 -25.63 -9.78 12.42
CA GLU A 87 -24.37 -9.38 13.06
C GLU A 87 -24.27 -7.85 13.19
N VAL A 88 -24.10 -7.39 14.44
CA VAL A 88 -23.94 -5.97 14.78
C VAL A 88 -22.62 -5.70 15.50
N GLY A 89 -22.17 -4.45 15.47
CA GLY A 89 -20.94 -3.98 16.11
C GLY A 89 -19.82 -3.68 15.13
N THR A 90 -18.59 -3.57 15.64
CA THR A 90 -17.40 -3.29 14.83
C THR A 90 -16.81 -4.60 14.31
N ASP A 91 -16.44 -4.60 13.03
CA ASP A 91 -15.59 -5.63 12.44
C ASP A 91 -14.25 -5.01 12.02
N THR A 92 -13.17 -5.80 12.06
CA THR A 92 -11.82 -5.30 11.74
C THR A 92 -11.18 -6.20 10.69
N ILE A 93 -10.81 -5.60 9.57
CA ILE A 93 -10.16 -6.24 8.44
C ILE A 93 -8.76 -5.63 8.33
N THR A 94 -7.74 -6.46 8.17
CA THR A 94 -6.37 -6.01 7.92
C THR A 94 -5.94 -6.46 6.53
N TYR A 95 -5.32 -5.57 5.76
CA TYR A 95 -4.78 -5.85 4.43
C TYR A 95 -3.32 -5.42 4.34
N THR A 96 -2.65 -5.91 3.32
CA THR A 96 -1.35 -5.41 2.86
C THR A 96 -1.44 -5.04 1.39
N VAL A 97 -0.60 -4.08 0.99
CA VAL A 97 -0.31 -3.75 -0.41
C VAL A 97 1.20 -3.59 -0.53
N LYS A 98 1.74 -3.87 -1.71
CA LYS A 98 3.15 -3.67 -2.05
C LYS A 98 3.31 -2.52 -3.03
N ASP A 99 4.49 -1.92 -3.02
CA ASP A 99 4.95 -1.06 -4.09
C ASP A 99 5.35 -1.89 -5.34
N LYS A 100 5.74 -1.19 -6.42
CA LYS A 100 6.21 -1.81 -7.67
C LYS A 100 7.53 -2.56 -7.52
N LYS A 101 8.31 -2.27 -6.48
CA LYS A 101 9.55 -2.98 -6.11
C LYS A 101 9.30 -4.13 -5.14
N ARG A 102 8.05 -4.44 -4.84
CA ARG A 102 7.56 -5.55 -4.02
C ARG A 102 7.80 -5.39 -2.52
N GLN A 103 8.04 -4.19 -2.01
CA GLN A 103 8.13 -3.96 -0.56
C GLN A 103 6.74 -3.76 0.05
N CYS A 104 6.54 -4.24 1.27
CA CYS A 104 5.36 -3.99 2.10
C CYS A 104 5.76 -4.01 3.58
N VAL A 105 4.98 -3.33 4.42
CA VAL A 105 5.07 -3.50 5.88
C VAL A 105 4.28 -4.74 6.26
N GLN A 106 4.91 -5.67 6.98
CA GLN A 106 4.32 -6.95 7.39
C GLN A 106 3.82 -6.91 8.84
#